data_AF-A0A3D2W2R5-F1
#
_entry.id   AF-A0A3D2W2R5-F1
#
_cell.length_a   1.000
_cell.length_b   1.000
_cell.length_c   1.000
_cell.angle_alpha   90.00
_cell.angle_beta   90.00
_cell.angle_gamma   90.00
#
_symmetry.space_group_name_H-M   'P 1'
#
loop_
_entity.id
_entity.type
_entity.pdbx_description
1 polymer ?
#
loop_
_entity_poly.entity_id
_entity_poly.type
_entity_poly.pdbx_seq_one_letter_code
_entity_poly.pdbx_strand_id
1 'polypeptide(L)'
;YNEAVTWSFCARAHAQAFGGGGELLMLANPISSDLDCMRPSALPNLLVAAQKNADRGFDDARLFEAGPIYLDDTDAGQQRVIAAVWRARPPRHWRAAHIPDIFDVKRDVLTVLEAIGAPVASLQTSSEVPAHWRPGKAGALRLGNKIMALFGEIHPRALKTLDVEAPALAFEIFVDALPSPRAKGGRGKPPLEKIELQPLTRDFAFVVDDSVAAADLVRAAFGADKALIADVSLFDVYRGERMAAGKKSLAIEVTLQPREKTLTDAEIEAVSAKIVSAVMKATGGVLRG
;
A
#
# COMPACT_ATOMS: atom_id res chain seq x y z
N TYR A 1 15.44 -3.27 -5.24
CA TYR A 1 14.98 -4.63 -5.56
C TYR A 1 15.80 -5.15 -6.72
N ASN A 2 16.05 -6.45 -6.76
CA ASN A 2 16.73 -7.12 -7.86
C ASN A 2 15.69 -7.93 -8.63
N GLU A 3 15.76 -7.89 -9.96
CA GLU A 3 14.85 -8.65 -10.80
C GLU A 3 15.14 -10.14 -10.66
N ALA A 4 14.08 -10.94 -10.55
CA ALA A 4 14.12 -12.39 -10.58
C ALA A 4 13.15 -12.88 -11.65
N VAL A 5 13.51 -13.99 -12.29
CA VAL A 5 12.64 -14.72 -13.20
C VAL A 5 12.48 -16.11 -12.63
N THR A 6 11.30 -16.41 -12.10
CA THR A 6 11.00 -17.72 -11.51
C THR A 6 10.12 -18.55 -12.44
N TRP A 7 10.05 -19.85 -12.19
CA TRP A 7 9.14 -20.72 -12.93
C TRP A 7 7.68 -20.26 -12.78
N SER A 8 6.86 -20.45 -13.83
CA SER A 8 5.41 -20.26 -13.75
C SER A 8 4.71 -21.37 -12.93
N PHE A 9 5.46 -22.41 -12.55
CA PHE A 9 4.99 -23.56 -11.78
C PHE A 9 5.58 -23.54 -10.38
N CYS A 10 4.88 -24.16 -9.44
CA CYS A 10 5.34 -24.43 -8.09
C CYS A 10 4.72 -25.73 -7.55
N ALA A 11 5.20 -26.20 -6.41
CA ALA A 11 4.59 -27.32 -5.72
C ALA A 11 3.14 -26.98 -5.35
N ARG A 12 2.21 -27.91 -5.55
CA ARG A 12 0.79 -27.73 -5.21
C ARG A 12 0.56 -27.19 -3.79
N ALA A 13 1.34 -27.66 -2.82
CA ALA A 13 1.25 -27.18 -1.43
C ALA A 13 1.58 -25.68 -1.30
N HIS A 14 2.53 -25.18 -2.08
CA HIS A 14 2.86 -23.74 -2.12
C HIS A 14 1.73 -22.95 -2.78
N ALA A 15 1.13 -23.46 -3.86
CA ALA A 15 -0.02 -22.82 -4.49
C ALA A 15 -1.22 -22.74 -3.52
N GLN A 16 -1.52 -23.82 -2.80
CA GLN A 16 -2.60 -23.86 -1.79
C GLN A 16 -2.39 -22.85 -0.66
N ALA A 17 -1.14 -22.65 -0.21
CA ALA A 17 -0.83 -21.63 0.79
C ALA A 17 -1.16 -20.20 0.34
N PHE A 18 -1.34 -19.96 -0.96
CA PHE A 18 -1.67 -18.67 -1.57
C PHE A 18 -3.06 -18.65 -2.23
N GLY A 19 -3.91 -19.63 -1.95
CA GLY A 19 -5.30 -19.67 -2.42
C GLY A 19 -5.51 -20.31 -3.80
N GLY A 20 -4.50 -21.00 -4.35
CA GLY A 20 -4.60 -21.80 -5.57
C GLY A 20 -4.51 -23.31 -5.31
N GLY A 21 -3.94 -24.05 -6.26
CA GLY A 21 -3.78 -25.51 -6.15
C GLY A 21 -5.04 -26.32 -6.50
N GLY A 22 -5.94 -25.72 -7.28
CA GLY A 22 -7.10 -26.40 -7.86
C GLY A 22 -6.69 -27.43 -8.92
N GLU A 23 -7.50 -28.47 -9.11
CA GLU A 23 -7.18 -29.59 -10.02
C GLU A 23 -6.94 -29.13 -11.46
N LEU A 24 -7.68 -28.12 -11.94
CA LEU A 24 -7.54 -27.59 -13.30
C LEU A 24 -6.20 -26.88 -13.55
N LEU A 25 -5.50 -26.49 -12.49
CA LEU A 25 -4.19 -25.83 -12.57
C LEU A 25 -3.02 -26.80 -12.36
N MET A 26 -3.30 -28.10 -12.21
CA MET A 26 -2.26 -29.13 -12.14
C MET A 26 -1.73 -29.47 -13.52
N LEU A 27 -0.42 -29.66 -13.64
CA LEU A 27 0.19 -30.13 -14.87
C LEU A 27 -0.04 -31.63 -15.05
N ALA A 28 -0.44 -32.03 -16.26
CA ALA A 28 -0.60 -33.45 -16.58
C ALA A 28 0.74 -34.21 -16.60
N ASN A 29 1.81 -33.56 -17.09
CA ASN A 29 3.14 -34.15 -17.24
C ASN A 29 4.21 -33.20 -16.64
N PRO A 30 4.28 -33.07 -15.30
CA PRO A 30 5.23 -32.16 -14.67
C PRO A 30 6.67 -32.67 -14.79
N ILE A 31 7.62 -31.73 -14.87
CA ILE A 31 9.06 -32.06 -14.91
C ILE A 31 9.58 -32.63 -13.59
N SER A 32 8.96 -32.23 -12.47
CA SER A 32 9.19 -32.74 -11.13
C SER A 32 7.97 -32.51 -10.25
N SER A 33 7.88 -33.22 -9.12
CA SER A 33 6.81 -33.04 -8.13
C SER A 33 6.79 -31.64 -7.50
N ASP A 34 7.91 -30.93 -7.54
CA ASP A 34 8.03 -29.57 -6.96
C ASP A 34 7.59 -28.46 -7.93
N LEU A 35 7.22 -28.82 -9.16
CA LEU A 35 6.81 -27.93 -10.25
C LEU A 35 5.57 -28.49 -10.95
N ASP A 36 4.58 -28.91 -10.15
CA ASP A 36 3.40 -29.66 -10.60
C ASP A 36 2.11 -28.83 -10.72
N CYS A 37 2.11 -27.59 -10.23
CA CYS A 37 0.93 -26.70 -10.23
C CYS A 37 1.27 -25.33 -10.82
N MET A 38 0.36 -24.75 -11.61
CA MET A 38 0.43 -23.35 -12.02
C MET A 38 0.34 -22.43 -10.80
N ARG A 39 1.17 -21.37 -10.76
CA ARG A 39 1.22 -20.46 -9.61
C ARG A 39 0.02 -19.49 -9.59
N PRO A 40 -0.74 -19.39 -8.47
CA PRO A 40 -1.83 -18.41 -8.32
C PRO A 40 -1.33 -17.00 -7.97
N SER A 41 -0.05 -16.91 -7.59
CA SER A 41 0.68 -15.70 -7.20
C SER A 41 2.14 -15.91 -7.57
N ALA A 42 2.90 -14.84 -7.81
CA ALA A 42 4.35 -14.94 -8.00
C ALA A 42 5.12 -14.96 -6.66
N LEU A 43 4.45 -14.59 -5.55
CA LEU A 43 5.04 -14.56 -4.21
C LEU A 43 5.61 -15.89 -3.74
N PRO A 44 4.98 -17.08 -3.94
CA PRO A 44 5.51 -18.32 -3.44
C PRO A 44 6.93 -18.61 -3.98
N ASN A 45 7.09 -18.42 -5.28
CA ASN A 45 8.34 -18.66 -5.98
C ASN A 45 9.41 -17.64 -5.59
N LEU A 46 9.03 -16.37 -5.46
CA LEU A 46 9.91 -15.30 -4.99
C LEU A 46 10.37 -15.52 -3.55
N LEU A 47 9.49 -15.98 -2.66
CA LEU A 47 9.82 -16.29 -1.27
C LEU A 47 10.81 -17.45 -1.16
N VAL A 48 10.59 -18.53 -1.93
CA VAL A 48 11.56 -19.64 -2.01
C VAL A 48 12.90 -19.16 -2.57
N ALA A 49 12.89 -18.28 -3.58
CA ALA A 49 14.12 -17.68 -4.10
C ALA A 49 14.83 -16.80 -3.06
N ALA A 50 14.09 -16.03 -2.26
CA ALA A 50 14.65 -15.22 -1.18
C ALA A 50 15.25 -16.10 -0.06
N GLN A 51 14.61 -17.22 0.30
CA GLN A 51 15.17 -18.18 1.25
C GLN A 51 16.46 -18.82 0.71
N LYS A 52 16.48 -19.23 -0.56
CA LYS A 52 17.69 -19.75 -1.22
C LYS A 52 18.86 -18.76 -1.19
N ASN A 53 18.58 -17.45 -1.23
CA ASN A 53 19.60 -16.42 -1.06
C ASN A 53 20.08 -16.36 0.40
N ALA A 54 19.18 -16.42 1.37
CA ALA A 54 19.52 -16.47 2.79
C ALA A 54 20.38 -17.69 3.14
N ASP A 55 20.08 -18.87 2.59
CA ASP A 55 20.88 -20.09 2.77
C ASP A 55 22.33 -19.95 2.26
N ARG A 56 22.57 -18.95 1.39
CA ARG A 56 23.87 -18.60 0.82
C ARG A 56 24.51 -17.37 1.50
N GLY A 57 23.95 -16.91 2.61
CA GLY A 57 24.45 -15.77 3.39
C GLY A 57 23.85 -14.41 3.03
N PHE A 58 22.89 -14.34 2.11
CA PHE A 58 22.22 -13.09 1.71
C PHE A 58 20.87 -12.94 2.44
N ASP A 59 20.92 -12.61 3.73
CA ASP A 59 19.76 -12.62 4.65
C ASP A 59 18.67 -11.56 4.29
N ASP A 60 19.05 -10.42 3.69
CA ASP A 60 18.18 -9.26 3.33
C ASP A 60 17.75 -9.22 1.85
N ALA A 61 17.46 -10.37 1.25
CA ALA A 61 17.11 -10.42 -0.17
C ALA A 61 15.83 -9.60 -0.50
N ARG A 62 15.92 -8.76 -1.53
CA ARG A 62 14.80 -7.98 -2.10
C ARG A 62 14.62 -8.31 -3.57
N LEU A 63 13.65 -9.17 -3.88
CA LEU A 63 13.43 -9.69 -5.22
C LEU A 63 12.11 -9.17 -5.77
N PHE A 64 12.04 -8.91 -7.06
CA PHE A 64 10.80 -8.61 -7.75
C PHE A 64 10.72 -9.37 -9.08
N GLU A 65 9.50 -9.65 -9.53
CA GLU A 65 9.22 -10.25 -10.82
C GLU A 65 7.99 -9.58 -11.45
N ALA A 66 8.06 -9.29 -12.74
CA ALA A 66 6.91 -8.94 -13.55
C ALA A 66 6.56 -10.15 -14.43
N GLY A 67 5.38 -10.73 -14.25
CA GLY A 67 5.05 -11.98 -14.93
C GLY A 67 3.61 -12.42 -14.76
N PRO A 68 3.25 -13.56 -15.36
CA PRO A 68 1.89 -14.09 -15.27
C PRO A 68 1.65 -14.83 -13.95
N ILE A 69 0.39 -14.77 -13.52
CA ILE A 69 -0.24 -15.67 -12.55
C ILE A 69 -1.47 -16.30 -13.20
N TYR A 70 -1.95 -17.40 -12.64
CA TYR A 70 -3.01 -18.21 -13.22
C TYR A 70 -4.09 -18.49 -12.18
N LEU A 71 -5.28 -17.97 -12.41
CA LEU A 71 -6.43 -18.10 -11.51
C LEU A 71 -7.35 -19.28 -11.90
N ASP A 72 -7.39 -19.61 -13.19
CA ASP A 72 -8.11 -20.75 -13.77
C ASP A 72 -7.39 -21.22 -15.06
N ASP A 73 -7.94 -22.25 -15.71
CA ASP A 73 -7.40 -22.88 -16.92
C ASP A 73 -7.80 -22.17 -18.24
N THR A 74 -8.38 -20.97 -18.13
CA THR A 74 -8.79 -20.16 -19.29
C THR A 74 -7.81 -19.01 -19.54
N ASP A 75 -7.80 -18.49 -20.76
CA ASP A 75 -7.01 -17.30 -21.11
C ASP A 75 -7.36 -16.08 -20.25
N ALA A 76 -8.61 -15.97 -19.78
CA ALA A 76 -9.07 -14.89 -18.91
C ALA A 76 -8.57 -15.03 -17.47
N GLY A 77 -8.23 -16.25 -17.04
CA GLY A 77 -7.62 -16.55 -15.75
C GLY A 77 -6.14 -16.20 -15.69
N GLN A 78 -5.49 -15.96 -16.83
CA GLN A 78 -4.12 -15.48 -16.87
C GLN A 78 -4.06 -13.97 -16.63
N GLN A 79 -3.38 -13.56 -15.56
CA GLN A 79 -3.21 -12.15 -15.22
C GLN A 79 -1.75 -11.77 -15.09
N ARG A 80 -1.41 -10.54 -15.49
CA ARG A 80 -0.07 -9.98 -15.32
C ARG A 80 0.02 -9.24 -13.99
N VAL A 81 1.06 -9.57 -13.23
CA VAL A 81 1.35 -8.93 -11.96
C VAL A 81 2.79 -8.43 -11.92
N ILE A 82 3.01 -7.42 -11.09
CA ILE A 82 4.34 -7.08 -10.57
C ILE A 82 4.33 -7.49 -9.10
N ALA A 83 5.11 -8.50 -8.74
CA ALA A 83 5.22 -8.99 -7.39
C ALA A 83 6.62 -8.72 -6.84
N ALA A 84 6.73 -8.46 -5.55
CA ALA A 84 8.02 -8.37 -4.89
C ALA A 84 7.97 -8.90 -3.46
N VAL A 85 9.14 -9.36 -3.01
CA VAL A 85 9.36 -9.84 -1.64
C VAL A 85 10.60 -9.17 -1.07
N TRP A 86 10.56 -8.95 0.23
CA TRP A 86 11.67 -8.50 1.04
C TRP A 86 11.73 -9.35 2.30
N ARG A 87 12.75 -10.22 2.38
CA ARG A 87 13.05 -10.97 3.60
C ARG A 87 13.74 -10.01 4.59
N ALA A 88 12.94 -9.24 5.32
CA ALA A 88 13.32 -8.03 6.05
C ALA A 88 14.30 -8.28 7.22
N ARG A 89 15.56 -8.54 6.89
CA ARG A 89 16.66 -8.87 7.81
C ARG A 89 17.88 -8.00 7.45
N PRO A 90 17.75 -6.66 7.61
CA PRO A 90 18.75 -5.73 7.14
C PRO A 90 20.10 -5.99 7.81
N PRO A 91 21.21 -5.83 7.07
CA PRO A 91 22.55 -6.05 7.63
C PRO A 91 22.81 -5.07 8.78
N ARG A 92 23.62 -5.51 9.74
CA ARG A 92 24.03 -4.65 10.86
C ARG A 92 24.77 -3.42 10.32
N HIS A 93 24.40 -2.25 10.80
CA HIS A 93 25.02 -0.99 10.43
C HIS A 93 25.35 -0.17 11.69
N TRP A 94 26.46 0.57 11.67
CA TRP A 94 26.95 1.32 12.84
C TRP A 94 25.98 2.43 13.30
N ARG A 95 25.14 2.94 12.39
CA ARG A 95 24.09 3.94 12.69
C ARG A 95 22.74 3.34 13.10
N ALA A 96 22.73 2.05 13.45
CA ALA A 96 21.55 1.19 13.43
C ALA A 96 20.98 1.00 12.01
N ALA A 97 20.43 -0.19 11.76
CA ALA A 97 19.73 -0.48 10.52
C ALA A 97 18.24 -0.18 10.71
N HIS A 98 17.63 0.49 9.73
CA HIS A 98 16.18 0.67 9.70
C HIS A 98 15.51 -0.70 9.66
N ILE A 99 14.61 -0.99 10.60
CA ILE A 99 13.82 -2.22 10.60
C ILE A 99 12.62 -1.99 9.69
N PRO A 100 12.54 -2.70 8.55
CA PRO A 100 11.51 -2.46 7.57
C PRO A 100 10.13 -2.85 8.10
N ASP A 101 9.11 -2.11 7.68
CA ASP A 101 7.73 -2.42 8.01
C ASP A 101 6.79 -2.32 6.78
N ILE A 102 5.50 -2.43 7.05
CA ILE A 102 4.47 -2.40 6.01
C ILE A 102 4.41 -1.06 5.27
N PHE A 103 4.86 0.04 5.88
CA PHE A 103 4.83 1.37 5.29
C PHE A 103 5.97 1.55 4.29
N ASP A 104 7.12 0.90 4.50
CA ASP A 104 8.19 0.85 3.48
C ASP A 104 7.68 0.20 2.19
N VAL A 105 7.01 -0.94 2.31
CA VAL A 105 6.47 -1.63 1.14
C VAL A 105 5.28 -0.90 0.55
N LYS A 106 4.44 -0.27 1.37
CA LYS A 106 3.37 0.61 0.87
C LYS A 106 3.94 1.76 0.04
N ARG A 107 5.03 2.40 0.49
CA ARG A 107 5.72 3.44 -0.28
C ARG A 107 6.17 2.90 -1.63
N ASP A 108 6.85 1.76 -1.65
CA ASP A 108 7.35 1.14 -2.88
C ASP A 108 6.20 0.84 -3.87
N VAL A 109 5.07 0.32 -3.37
CA VAL A 109 3.86 0.09 -4.18
C VAL A 109 3.31 1.38 -4.77
N LEU A 110 3.18 2.44 -3.97
CA LEU A 110 2.68 3.74 -4.44
C LEU A 110 3.60 4.32 -5.52
N THR A 111 4.92 4.22 -5.35
CA THR A 111 5.91 4.65 -6.35
C THR A 111 5.79 3.87 -7.66
N VAL A 112 5.63 2.54 -7.60
CA VAL A 112 5.46 1.73 -8.81
C VAL A 112 4.13 2.04 -9.50
N LEU A 113 3.03 2.16 -8.74
CA LEU A 113 1.72 2.54 -9.27
C LEU A 113 1.75 3.90 -9.96
N GLU A 114 2.41 4.89 -9.37
CA GLU A 114 2.58 6.21 -9.98
C GLU A 114 3.39 6.12 -11.28
N ALA A 115 4.50 5.38 -11.28
CA ALA A 115 5.36 5.22 -12.44
C ALA A 115 4.66 4.56 -13.64
N ILE A 116 3.72 3.64 -13.38
CA ILE A 116 2.91 2.98 -14.44
C ILE A 116 1.61 3.75 -14.76
N GLY A 117 1.45 4.96 -14.22
CA GLY A 117 0.36 5.87 -14.57
C GLY A 117 -0.96 5.61 -13.84
N ALA A 118 -0.96 4.90 -12.71
CA ALA A 118 -2.13 4.71 -11.88
C ALA A 118 -2.52 6.03 -11.18
N PRO A 119 -3.83 6.29 -10.96
CA PRO A 119 -4.29 7.48 -10.25
C PRO A 119 -4.12 7.31 -8.73
N VAL A 120 -2.88 7.38 -8.23
CA VAL A 120 -2.53 7.10 -6.83
C VAL A 120 -3.35 7.92 -5.83
N ALA A 121 -3.60 9.20 -6.13
CA ALA A 121 -4.42 10.09 -5.31
C ALA A 121 -5.89 9.64 -5.17
N SER A 122 -6.38 8.78 -6.06
CA SER A 122 -7.75 8.25 -6.02
C SER A 122 -7.85 6.87 -5.35
N LEU A 123 -6.71 6.28 -4.94
CA LEU A 123 -6.69 4.95 -4.33
C LEU A 123 -7.18 5.00 -2.89
N GLN A 124 -7.99 4.01 -2.52
CA GLN A 124 -8.46 3.80 -1.16
C GLN A 124 -7.67 2.66 -0.52
N THR A 125 -7.24 2.85 0.73
CA THR A 125 -6.64 1.76 1.51
C THR A 125 -7.76 0.93 2.15
N SER A 126 -7.64 -0.40 2.05
CA SER A 126 -8.51 -1.36 2.72
C SER A 126 -7.67 -2.34 3.54
N SER A 127 -8.22 -2.87 4.64
CA SER A 127 -7.64 -3.96 5.41
C SER A 127 -8.09 -5.35 4.92
N GLU A 128 -8.97 -5.41 3.92
CA GLU A 128 -9.42 -6.65 3.30
C GLU A 128 -8.33 -7.25 2.41
N VAL A 129 -7.73 -8.33 2.88
CA VAL A 129 -6.65 -9.05 2.20
C VAL A 129 -6.88 -10.56 2.25
N PRO A 130 -6.36 -11.33 1.29
CA PRO A 130 -6.41 -12.80 1.33
C PRO A 130 -5.72 -13.39 2.58
N ALA A 131 -6.09 -14.62 2.94
CA ALA A 131 -5.63 -15.28 4.18
C ALA A 131 -4.12 -15.54 4.27
N HIS A 132 -3.39 -15.50 3.15
CA HIS A 132 -1.93 -15.65 3.12
C HIS A 132 -1.19 -14.38 3.56
N TRP A 133 -1.89 -13.25 3.72
CA TRP A 133 -1.37 -12.04 4.33
C TRP A 133 -1.59 -12.04 5.85
N ARG A 134 -0.71 -11.38 6.61
CA ARG A 134 -0.85 -11.29 8.07
C ARG A 134 -1.96 -10.29 8.45
N PRO A 135 -3.00 -10.72 9.21
CA PRO A 135 -4.03 -9.82 9.71
C PRO A 135 -3.44 -8.67 10.54
N GLY A 136 -3.92 -7.44 10.30
CA GLY A 136 -3.45 -6.23 10.98
C GLY A 136 -2.08 -5.72 10.52
N LYS A 137 -1.39 -6.46 9.64
CA LYS A 137 -0.09 -6.09 9.06
C LYS A 137 -0.05 -6.23 7.55
N ALA A 138 -1.19 -6.01 6.91
CA ALA A 138 -1.32 -5.99 5.47
C ALA A 138 -2.49 -5.10 5.07
N GLY A 139 -2.49 -4.67 3.81
CA GLY A 139 -3.54 -3.85 3.24
C GLY A 139 -3.63 -4.03 1.73
N ALA A 140 -4.74 -3.54 1.20
CA ALA A 140 -5.02 -3.44 -0.22
C ALA A 140 -5.12 -1.98 -0.64
N LEU A 141 -4.69 -1.67 -1.85
CA LEU A 141 -5.03 -0.43 -2.54
C LEU A 141 -6.12 -0.72 -3.55
N ARG A 142 -7.22 0.03 -3.49
CA ARG A 142 -8.40 -0.16 -4.34
C ARG A 142 -8.73 1.09 -5.14
N LEU A 143 -9.27 0.89 -6.33
CA LEU A 143 -9.95 1.92 -7.11
C LEU A 143 -11.41 1.50 -7.28
N GLY A 144 -12.31 2.11 -6.51
CA GLY A 144 -13.68 1.60 -6.36
C GLY A 144 -13.66 0.18 -5.78
N ASN A 145 -14.30 -0.77 -6.46
CA ASN A 145 -14.37 -2.16 -6.01
C ASN A 145 -13.18 -3.01 -6.47
N LYS A 146 -12.29 -2.47 -7.32
CA LYS A 146 -11.19 -3.24 -7.91
C LYS A 146 -9.94 -3.12 -7.04
N ILE A 147 -9.35 -4.25 -6.68
CA ILE A 147 -8.05 -4.30 -6.01
C ILE A 147 -6.95 -4.06 -7.05
N MET A 148 -6.14 -3.05 -6.79
CA MET A 148 -5.03 -2.63 -7.63
C MET A 148 -3.71 -3.22 -7.14
N ALA A 149 -3.56 -3.30 -5.83
CA ALA A 149 -2.39 -3.87 -5.21
C ALA A 149 -2.71 -4.45 -3.82
N LEU A 150 -1.92 -5.44 -3.41
CA LEU A 150 -1.85 -5.98 -2.07
C LEU A 150 -0.44 -5.75 -1.53
N PHE A 151 -0.31 -5.46 -0.24
CA PHE A 151 0.98 -5.23 0.40
C PHE A 151 0.96 -5.57 1.88
N GLY A 152 2.09 -5.95 2.45
CA GLY A 152 2.22 -6.20 3.89
C GLY A 152 3.16 -7.34 4.26
N GLU A 153 3.01 -7.85 5.47
CA GLU A 153 3.69 -9.06 5.95
C GLU A 153 2.95 -10.32 5.47
N ILE A 154 3.70 -11.33 5.03
CA ILE A 154 3.16 -12.66 4.73
C ILE A 154 2.82 -13.40 6.04
N HIS A 155 1.72 -14.15 6.02
CA HIS A 155 1.26 -14.91 7.18
C HIS A 155 2.28 -16.01 7.55
N PRO A 156 2.64 -16.19 8.85
CA PRO A 156 3.60 -17.21 9.27
C PRO A 156 3.28 -18.64 8.83
N ARG A 157 1.99 -18.99 8.76
CA ARG A 157 1.54 -20.30 8.24
C ARG A 157 1.94 -20.50 6.78
N ALA A 158 1.79 -19.49 5.92
CA ALA A 158 2.21 -19.57 4.52
C ALA A 158 3.73 -19.71 4.44
N LEU A 159 4.49 -18.90 5.18
CA LEU A 159 5.96 -18.99 5.23
C LEU A 159 6.44 -20.38 5.68
N LYS A 160 5.79 -20.96 6.69
CA LYS A 160 6.09 -22.31 7.17
C LYS A 160 5.87 -23.38 6.10
N THR A 161 4.81 -23.28 5.30
CA THR A 161 4.55 -24.22 4.19
C THR A 161 5.65 -24.15 3.12
N LEU A 162 6.30 -23.01 2.97
CA LEU A 162 7.37 -22.77 1.98
C LEU A 162 8.79 -22.97 2.56
N ASP A 163 8.90 -23.35 3.84
CA ASP A 163 10.17 -23.45 4.57
C ASP A 163 10.99 -22.14 4.59
N VAL A 164 10.31 -21.00 4.76
CA VAL A 164 10.93 -19.67 4.80
C VAL A 164 11.18 -19.24 6.23
N GLU A 165 12.45 -19.10 6.59
CA GLU A 165 12.93 -18.86 7.95
C GLU A 165 13.10 -17.37 8.28
N ALA A 166 12.08 -16.54 8.08
CA ALA A 166 12.01 -15.15 8.58
C ALA A 166 10.67 -14.52 8.22
N PRO A 167 10.23 -13.44 8.92
CA PRO A 167 9.20 -12.57 8.39
C PRO A 167 9.59 -12.03 7.01
N ALA A 168 8.62 -12.02 6.10
CA ALA A 168 8.78 -11.45 4.78
C ALA A 168 7.72 -10.36 4.57
N LEU A 169 8.16 -9.21 4.10
CA LEU A 169 7.29 -8.19 3.54
C LEU A 169 7.13 -8.46 2.05
N ALA A 170 5.98 -8.14 1.49
CA ALA A 170 5.70 -8.39 0.09
C ALA A 170 4.67 -7.41 -0.47
N PHE A 171 4.61 -7.34 -1.79
CA PHE A 171 3.50 -6.74 -2.51
C PHE A 171 3.22 -7.44 -3.83
N GLU A 172 1.98 -7.28 -4.30
CA GLU A 172 1.56 -7.64 -5.64
C GLU A 172 0.74 -6.49 -6.23
N ILE A 173 1.06 -6.09 -7.45
CA ILE A 173 0.32 -5.09 -8.23
C ILE A 173 -0.30 -5.82 -9.41
N PHE A 174 -1.62 -5.72 -9.54
CA PHE A 174 -2.36 -6.32 -10.64
C PHE A 174 -2.35 -5.37 -11.84
N VAL A 175 -1.49 -5.63 -12.82
CA VAL A 175 -1.26 -4.72 -13.95
C VAL A 175 -2.52 -4.61 -14.81
N ASP A 176 -3.21 -5.73 -15.03
CA ASP A 176 -4.49 -5.75 -15.75
C ASP A 176 -5.63 -5.11 -14.95
N ALA A 177 -5.37 -4.77 -13.68
CA ALA A 177 -6.31 -4.00 -12.89
C ALA A 177 -6.34 -2.51 -13.29
N LEU A 178 -5.25 -2.00 -13.87
CA LEU A 178 -5.06 -0.58 -14.13
C LEU A 178 -6.11 -0.03 -15.10
N PRO A 179 -6.70 1.14 -14.80
CA PRO A 179 -7.55 1.81 -15.77
C PRO A 179 -6.71 2.09 -17.03
N SER A 180 -7.30 1.90 -18.21
CA SER A 180 -6.66 2.32 -19.45
C SER A 180 -6.23 3.78 -19.30
N PRO A 181 -5.00 4.14 -19.74
CA PRO A 181 -4.56 5.52 -19.69
C PRO A 181 -5.65 6.38 -20.31
N ARG A 182 -6.22 7.32 -19.54
CA ARG A 182 -7.15 8.30 -20.13
C ARG A 182 -6.41 8.88 -21.32
N ALA A 183 -6.98 8.75 -22.52
CA ALA A 183 -6.45 9.39 -23.70
C ALA A 183 -6.28 10.86 -23.33
N LYS A 184 -5.04 11.30 -23.10
CA LYS A 184 -4.77 12.70 -22.77
C LYS A 184 -5.22 13.47 -23.99
N GLY A 185 -6.38 14.12 -23.89
CA GLY A 185 -6.80 15.13 -24.84
C GLY A 185 -5.70 16.19 -24.88
N GLY A 186 -4.87 16.14 -25.92
CA GLY A 186 -3.72 17.00 -26.12
C GLY A 186 -2.46 16.57 -25.37
N ARG A 187 -1.33 16.53 -26.09
CA ARG A 187 0.04 16.55 -25.55
C ARG A 187 0.40 17.91 -24.89
N GLY A 188 -0.60 18.69 -24.49
CA GLY A 188 -0.39 19.98 -23.83
C GLY A 188 0.01 19.73 -22.39
N LYS A 189 1.12 20.32 -21.95
CA LYS A 189 1.32 20.55 -20.52
C LYS A 189 0.15 21.40 -20.03
N PRO A 190 -0.45 21.12 -18.85
CA PRO A 190 -1.41 22.02 -18.27
C PRO A 190 -0.80 23.44 -18.18
N PRO A 191 -1.61 24.49 -18.35
CA PRO A 191 -1.10 25.86 -18.22
C PRO A 191 -0.44 26.01 -16.85
N LEU A 192 0.70 26.70 -16.83
CA LEU A 192 1.38 27.01 -15.58
C LEU A 192 0.45 27.89 -14.73
N GLU A 193 -0.07 27.34 -13.64
CA GLU A 193 -0.76 28.13 -12.63
C GLU A 193 0.30 28.94 -11.87
N LYS A 194 0.39 30.25 -12.14
CA LYS A 194 1.27 31.14 -11.40
C LYS A 194 0.61 31.49 -10.07
N ILE A 195 1.03 30.79 -9.02
CA ILE A 195 0.60 31.06 -7.66
C ILE A 195 1.58 32.07 -7.06
N GLU A 196 1.18 33.33 -6.99
CA GLU A 196 2.04 34.42 -6.50
C GLU A 196 2.00 34.58 -4.97
N LEU A 197 0.98 34.02 -4.32
CA LEU A 197 0.75 34.14 -2.89
C LEU A 197 1.41 32.99 -2.12
N GLN A 198 1.95 33.29 -0.95
CA GLN A 198 2.63 32.31 -0.12
C GLN A 198 1.61 31.33 0.50
N PRO A 199 1.93 30.01 0.53
CA PRO A 199 1.16 29.06 1.31
C PRO A 199 1.33 29.33 2.80
N LEU A 200 0.33 28.93 3.57
CA LEU A 200 0.38 28.92 5.02
C LEU A 200 -0.11 27.57 5.56
N THR A 201 0.46 27.14 6.67
CA THR A 201 0.12 25.86 7.29
C THR A 201 -0.62 26.05 8.61
N ARG A 202 -1.51 25.11 8.92
CA ARG A 202 -2.23 25.04 10.19
C ARG A 202 -2.27 23.61 10.68
N ASP A 203 -1.91 23.42 11.93
CA ASP A 203 -1.91 22.12 12.56
C ASP A 203 -3.22 21.89 13.32
N PHE A 204 -3.75 20.68 13.21
CA PHE A 204 -4.91 20.23 13.95
C PHE A 204 -4.62 18.87 14.57
N ALA A 205 -4.89 18.73 15.86
CA ALA A 205 -4.83 17.46 16.55
C ALA A 205 -6.25 16.98 16.87
N PHE A 206 -6.63 15.80 16.41
CA PHE A 206 -7.94 15.22 16.69
C PHE A 206 -7.80 13.96 17.52
N VAL A 207 -8.60 13.86 18.58
CA VAL A 207 -8.79 12.61 19.34
C VAL A 207 -9.93 11.85 18.69
N VAL A 208 -9.64 10.63 18.21
CA VAL A 208 -10.59 9.73 17.55
C VAL A 208 -10.55 8.34 18.20
N ASP A 209 -11.54 7.50 17.92
CA ASP A 209 -11.47 6.07 18.25
C ASP A 209 -10.31 5.39 17.51
N ASP A 210 -9.66 4.41 18.16
CA ASP A 210 -8.50 3.72 17.59
C ASP A 210 -8.84 2.97 16.28
N SER A 211 -10.11 2.59 16.10
CA SER A 211 -10.62 1.97 14.88
C SER A 211 -10.73 2.93 13.69
N VAL A 212 -10.76 4.25 13.90
CA VAL A 212 -10.90 5.23 12.81
C VAL A 212 -9.66 5.23 11.92
N ALA A 213 -9.82 5.04 10.61
CA ALA A 213 -8.71 5.11 9.68
C ALA A 213 -8.22 6.56 9.52
N ALA A 214 -6.90 6.78 9.64
CA ALA A 214 -6.33 8.12 9.46
C ALA A 214 -6.59 8.70 8.06
N ALA A 215 -6.73 7.85 7.05
CA ALA A 215 -7.07 8.25 5.70
C ALA A 215 -8.45 8.92 5.60
N ASP A 216 -9.42 8.52 6.42
CA ASP A 216 -10.75 9.12 6.42
C ASP A 216 -10.73 10.52 7.04
N LEU A 217 -9.91 10.72 8.09
CA LEU A 217 -9.65 12.03 8.67
C LEU A 217 -9.00 12.98 7.65
N VAL A 218 -7.91 12.53 7.01
CA VAL A 218 -7.18 13.32 6.00
C VAL A 218 -8.11 13.69 4.84
N ARG A 219 -8.92 12.73 4.35
CA ARG A 219 -9.89 12.97 3.27
C ARG A 219 -10.98 13.96 3.69
N ALA A 220 -11.48 13.88 4.91
CA ALA A 220 -12.49 14.80 5.42
C ALA A 220 -11.94 16.22 5.53
N ALA A 221 -10.72 16.38 6.05
CA ALA A 221 -10.04 17.67 6.12
C ALA A 221 -9.80 18.26 4.72
N PHE A 222 -9.20 17.48 3.80
CA PHE A 222 -8.96 17.94 2.42
C PHE A 222 -10.26 18.29 1.68
N GLY A 223 -11.34 17.56 1.96
CA GLY A 223 -12.65 17.80 1.36
C GLY A 223 -13.41 19.02 1.90
N ALA A 224 -12.94 19.65 2.99
CA ALA A 224 -13.64 20.76 3.64
C ALA A 224 -13.67 22.03 2.77
N ASP A 225 -12.59 22.30 2.03
CA ASP A 225 -12.52 23.42 1.10
C ASP A 225 -11.47 23.15 0.00
N LYS A 226 -11.87 22.39 -1.04
CA LYS A 226 -10.96 21.96 -2.13
C LYS A 226 -10.40 23.11 -2.98
N ALA A 227 -10.95 24.32 -2.84
CA ALA A 227 -10.46 25.48 -3.57
C ALA A 227 -9.23 26.10 -2.88
N LEU A 228 -9.21 26.06 -1.55
CA LEU A 228 -8.18 26.70 -0.74
C LEU A 228 -7.19 25.70 -0.12
N ILE A 229 -7.64 24.51 0.23
CA ILE A 229 -6.78 23.46 0.81
C ILE A 229 -5.99 22.80 -0.31
N ALA A 230 -4.67 23.01 -0.30
CA ALA A 230 -3.76 22.45 -1.29
C ALA A 230 -3.25 21.06 -0.88
N ASP A 231 -3.03 20.83 0.41
CA ASP A 231 -2.56 19.54 0.92
C ASP A 231 -2.99 19.32 2.38
N VAL A 232 -3.08 18.05 2.77
CA VAL A 232 -3.27 17.63 4.16
C VAL A 232 -2.34 16.45 4.45
N SER A 233 -1.38 16.66 5.33
CA SER A 233 -0.42 15.64 5.73
C SER A 233 -0.68 15.17 7.17
N LEU A 234 -0.52 13.88 7.43
CA LEU A 234 -0.51 13.34 8.79
C LEU A 234 0.93 13.28 9.26
N PHE A 235 1.27 13.97 10.35
CA PHE A 235 2.65 14.04 10.85
C PHE A 235 2.84 13.38 12.22
N ASP A 236 1.78 13.15 12.99
CA ASP A 236 1.90 12.43 14.27
C ASP A 236 0.68 11.54 14.59
N VAL A 237 0.96 10.41 15.23
CA VAL A 237 -0.04 9.45 15.73
C VAL A 237 0.33 9.05 17.15
N TYR A 238 -0.38 9.61 18.14
CA TYR A 238 -0.09 9.39 19.55
C TYR A 238 -1.09 8.43 20.21
N ARG A 239 -0.56 7.40 20.88
CA ARG A 239 -1.28 6.35 21.64
C ARG A 239 -0.70 6.13 23.04
N GLY A 240 -0.29 7.20 23.73
CA GLY A 240 0.36 7.08 25.05
C GLY A 240 -0.62 7.12 26.23
N GLU A 241 -0.08 7.01 27.44
CA GLU A 241 -0.82 6.95 28.71
C GLU A 241 -1.75 8.14 28.98
N ARG A 242 -1.48 9.29 28.34
CA ARG A 242 -2.34 10.49 28.43
C ARG A 242 -3.59 10.39 27.54
N MET A 243 -3.78 9.31 26.78
CA MET A 243 -4.98 9.04 26.00
C MET A 243 -5.95 8.17 26.78
N ALA A 244 -7.24 8.51 26.69
CA ALA A 244 -8.29 7.62 27.15
C ALA A 244 -8.20 6.27 26.43
N ALA A 245 -8.53 5.19 27.14
CA ALA A 245 -8.50 3.84 26.58
C ALA A 245 -9.34 3.75 25.28
N GLY A 246 -8.78 3.12 24.25
CA GLY A 246 -9.43 2.98 22.94
C GLY A 246 -9.42 4.25 22.08
N LYS A 247 -8.78 5.34 22.51
CA LYS A 247 -8.60 6.56 21.71
C LYS A 247 -7.16 6.70 21.22
N LYS A 248 -7.01 7.44 20.13
CA LYS A 248 -5.71 7.91 19.61
C LYS A 248 -5.81 9.37 19.19
N SER A 249 -4.69 10.07 19.22
CA SER A 249 -4.57 11.43 18.70
C SER A 249 -3.92 11.37 17.32
N LEU A 250 -4.55 11.99 16.32
CA LEU A 250 -4.01 12.15 14.97
C LEU A 250 -3.73 13.64 14.76
N ALA A 251 -2.47 13.99 14.48
CA ALA A 251 -2.08 15.35 14.15
C ALA A 251 -1.88 15.50 12.64
N ILE A 252 -2.59 16.46 12.06
CA ILE A 252 -2.49 16.80 10.64
C ILE A 252 -2.03 18.23 10.46
N GLU A 253 -1.22 18.46 9.44
CA GLU A 253 -0.88 19.78 8.93
C GLU A 253 -1.72 20.01 7.67
N VAL A 254 -2.43 21.14 7.62
CA VAL A 254 -3.23 21.56 6.47
C VAL A 254 -2.53 22.73 5.81
N THR A 255 -2.20 22.57 4.53
CA THR A 255 -1.63 23.65 3.71
C THR A 255 -2.76 24.40 3.01
N LEU A 256 -2.91 25.69 3.33
CA LEU A 256 -3.82 26.61 2.67
C LEU A 256 -3.04 27.41 1.62
N GLN A 257 -3.57 27.45 0.40
CA GLN A 257 -2.95 28.13 -0.74
C GLN A 257 -3.90 29.21 -1.28
N PRO A 258 -3.76 30.46 -0.81
CA PRO A 258 -4.53 31.57 -1.34
C PRO A 258 -4.18 31.80 -2.82
N ARG A 259 -5.17 32.19 -3.63
CA ARG A 259 -5.01 32.40 -5.09
C ARG A 259 -5.24 33.83 -5.55
N GLU A 260 -6.17 34.55 -4.91
CA GLU A 260 -6.56 35.91 -5.33
C GLU A 260 -5.98 37.00 -4.42
N LYS A 261 -6.07 36.79 -3.10
CA LYS A 261 -5.60 37.72 -2.07
C LYS A 261 -5.05 36.96 -0.87
N THR A 262 -4.20 37.62 -0.09
CA THR A 262 -3.78 37.12 1.22
C THR A 262 -5.00 36.93 2.11
N LEU A 263 -5.03 35.84 2.88
CA LEU A 263 -6.10 35.58 3.82
C LEU A 263 -5.97 36.48 5.05
N THR A 264 -7.11 36.97 5.51
CA THR A 264 -7.25 37.60 6.82
C THR A 264 -7.39 36.54 7.91
N ASP A 265 -7.11 36.89 9.16
CA ASP A 265 -7.29 35.98 10.31
C ASP A 265 -8.72 35.41 10.36
N ALA A 266 -9.73 36.24 10.08
CA ALA A 266 -11.13 35.81 10.06
C ALA A 266 -11.41 34.75 8.97
N GLU A 267 -10.77 34.85 7.80
CA GLU A 267 -10.90 33.86 6.72
C GLU A 267 -10.18 32.55 7.07
N ILE A 268 -9.02 32.65 7.73
CA ILE A 268 -8.27 31.48 8.21
C ILE A 268 -9.10 30.74 9.27
N GLU A 269 -9.65 31.45 10.26
CA GLU A 269 -10.49 30.84 11.30
C GLU A 269 -11.77 30.23 10.73
N ALA A 270 -12.38 30.85 9.71
CA ALA A 270 -13.54 30.29 9.03
C ALA A 270 -13.21 28.94 8.36
N VAL A 271 -12.04 28.83 7.72
CA VAL A 271 -11.59 27.59 7.07
C VAL A 271 -11.21 26.54 8.11
N SER A 272 -10.51 26.92 9.18
CA SER A 272 -10.24 26.05 10.33
C SER A 272 -11.52 25.47 10.91
N ALA A 273 -12.56 26.28 11.10
CA ALA A 273 -13.86 25.82 11.60
C ALA A 273 -14.54 24.84 10.63
N LYS A 274 -14.44 25.05 9.31
CA LYS A 274 -14.93 24.10 8.30
C LYS A 274 -14.19 22.76 8.38
N ILE A 275 -12.86 22.78 8.50
CA ILE A 275 -12.02 21.57 8.62
C ILE A 275 -12.43 20.78 9.87
N VAL A 276 -12.49 21.45 11.02
CA VAL A 276 -12.90 20.84 12.28
C VAL A 276 -14.29 20.21 12.15
N SER A 277 -15.28 20.96 11.64
CA SER A 277 -16.64 20.46 11.44
C SER A 277 -16.70 19.23 10.52
N ALA A 278 -15.97 19.25 9.39
CA ALA A 278 -15.92 18.16 8.43
C ALA A 278 -15.30 16.90 9.05
N VAL A 279 -14.17 17.04 9.76
CA VAL A 279 -13.49 15.93 10.43
C VAL A 279 -14.36 15.35 11.54
N MET A 280 -14.94 16.19 12.40
CA MET A 280 -15.85 15.74 13.47
C MET A 280 -17.04 14.97 12.91
N LYS A 281 -17.67 15.46 11.83
CA LYS A 281 -18.79 14.79 11.18
C LYS A 281 -18.41 13.43 10.59
N ALA A 282 -17.22 13.32 9.99
CA ALA A 282 -16.76 12.11 9.32
C ALA A 282 -16.25 11.04 10.29
N THR A 283 -15.64 11.44 11.39
CA THR A 283 -14.87 10.54 12.27
C THR A 283 -15.44 10.39 13.68
N GLY A 284 -16.36 11.29 14.09
CA GLY A 284 -16.77 11.41 15.49
C GLY A 284 -15.66 11.93 16.41
N GLY A 285 -14.53 12.38 15.86
CA GLY A 285 -13.40 12.90 16.62
C GLY A 285 -13.69 14.24 17.28
N VAL A 286 -12.83 14.62 18.21
CA VAL A 286 -12.86 15.92 18.91
C VAL A 286 -11.52 16.61 18.74
N LEU A 287 -11.54 17.91 18.47
CA LEU A 287 -10.31 18.70 18.42
C LEU A 287 -9.64 18.72 19.80
N ARG A 288 -8.36 18.41 19.84
CA ARG A 288 -7.52 18.47 21.02
C ARG A 288 -7.01 19.90 21.18
N GLY A 289 -7.47 20.56 22.25
CA GLY A 289 -6.93 21.86 22.69
C GLY A 289 -5.57 21.72 23.37
#